data_AF-A0A3Q0JDW4-F1
#
_entry.id   AF-A0A3Q0JDW4-F1
#
_cell.length_a   1.000
_cell.length_b   1.000
_cell.length_c   1.000
_cell.angle_alpha   90.00
_cell.angle_beta   90.00
_cell.angle_gamma   90.00
#
_symmetry.space_group_name_H-M   'P 1'
#
loop_
_entity.id
_entity.type
_entity.pdbx_description
1 polymer ?
#
loop_
_entity_poly.entity_id
_entity_poly.type
_entity_poly.pdbx_seq_one_letter_code
_entity_poly.pdbx_strand_id
1 'polypeptide(L)'
;MKKTLSSITLWCQLDGSPLLPEHVTWRRPRGQDPSGLGAGLGAHGNLDGAVLSFKNNIAYLTLSGVEKKDMGAFECSVFNGLGNRTRASPFLVVKHEPEMIELPHLMKSASKRGQDARLVCRASGAPKVNFKWTRDGVLIPGNDTKRKYTIQVNQRKGHQD
;
A
#
# COMPACT_ATOMS: atom_id res chain seq x y z
N MET A 1 -15.44 -11.75 17.34
CA MET A 1 -15.57 -10.36 16.87
C MET A 1 -15.82 -10.41 15.38
N LYS A 2 -16.98 -9.94 14.90
CA LYS A 2 -17.30 -9.95 13.46
C LYS A 2 -16.41 -8.91 12.78
N LYS A 3 -15.43 -9.35 11.98
CA LYS A 3 -14.69 -8.43 11.09
C LYS A 3 -15.73 -7.82 10.15
N THR A 4 -16.03 -6.54 10.32
CA THR A 4 -16.83 -5.80 9.34
C THR A 4 -16.13 -5.94 7.99
N LEU A 5 -16.81 -6.50 6.99
CA LEU A 5 -16.29 -6.57 5.63
C LEU A 5 -16.18 -5.13 5.12
N SER A 6 -15.01 -4.52 5.26
CA SER A 6 -14.74 -3.21 4.68
C SER A 6 -14.55 -3.38 3.17
N SER A 7 -15.34 -2.67 2.38
CA SER A 7 -15.12 -2.54 0.94
C SER A 7 -14.25 -1.32 0.64
N ILE A 8 -13.31 -1.43 -0.29
CA ILE A 8 -12.51 -0.32 -0.78
C ILE A 8 -12.74 -0.16 -2.28
N THR A 9 -12.89 1.08 -2.75
CA THR A 9 -13.13 1.40 -4.16
C THR A 9 -11.97 2.19 -4.75
N LEU A 10 -11.43 1.69 -5.86
CA LEU A 10 -10.53 2.42 -6.76
C LEU A 10 -11.34 3.02 -7.92
N TRP A 11 -10.82 4.08 -8.52
CA TRP A 11 -11.47 4.73 -9.64
C TRP A 11 -10.47 5.29 -10.65
N CYS A 12 -10.92 5.48 -11.88
CA CYS A 12 -10.19 6.17 -12.94
C CYS A 12 -11.15 7.04 -13.75
N GLN A 13 -10.82 8.33 -13.86
CA GLN A 13 -11.50 9.26 -14.76
C GLN A 13 -10.99 9.04 -16.18
N LEU A 14 -11.92 8.90 -17.12
CA LEU A 14 -11.64 8.70 -18.53
C LEU A 14 -12.05 9.93 -19.32
N ASP A 15 -11.36 10.14 -20.43
CA ASP A 15 -11.67 11.13 -21.45
C ASP A 15 -11.68 10.44 -22.82
N GLY A 16 -12.60 10.85 -23.69
CA GLY A 16 -12.85 10.23 -24.99
C GLY A 16 -14.33 10.07 -25.34
N SER A 17 -14.60 9.87 -26.63
CA SER A 17 -15.94 9.59 -27.16
C SER A 17 -15.84 8.67 -28.39
N PRO A 18 -16.67 7.63 -28.52
CA PRO A 18 -17.59 7.11 -27.51
C PRO A 18 -16.84 6.39 -26.36
N LEU A 19 -17.39 6.42 -25.15
CA LEU A 19 -16.90 5.64 -24.01
C LEU A 19 -18.03 4.79 -23.44
N LEU A 20 -17.77 3.48 -23.37
CA LEU A 20 -18.71 2.47 -22.89
C LEU A 20 -17.98 1.56 -21.89
N PRO A 21 -18.69 0.88 -20.97
CA PRO A 21 -18.08 0.06 -19.93
C PRO A 21 -17.13 -1.03 -20.48
N GLU A 22 -17.43 -1.62 -21.63
CA GLU A 22 -16.63 -2.66 -22.29
C GLU A 22 -15.28 -2.17 -22.81
N HIS A 23 -15.11 -0.85 -22.98
CA HIS A 23 -13.83 -0.25 -23.36
C HIS A 23 -12.84 -0.21 -22.20
N VAL A 24 -13.28 -0.50 -20.98
CA VAL A 24 -12.47 -0.41 -19.77
C VAL A 24 -12.04 -1.78 -19.27
N THR A 25 -10.78 -1.89 -18.87
CA THR A 25 -10.21 -3.10 -18.30
C THR A 25 -9.42 -2.77 -17.04
N TRP A 26 -9.73 -3.44 -15.94
CA TRP A 26 -8.98 -3.32 -14.68
C TRP A 26 -8.01 -4.47 -14.54
N ARG A 27 -6.74 -4.29 -14.16
CA ARG A 27 -5.83 -5.41 -13.89
C ARG A 27 -4.81 -5.22 -12.79
N ARG A 28 -4.38 -6.29 -12.12
CA ARG A 28 -3.13 -6.25 -11.35
C ARG A 28 -1.94 -6.33 -12.31
N PRO A 29 -0.92 -5.45 -12.19
CA PRO A 29 0.30 -5.57 -12.96
C PRO A 29 0.99 -6.93 -12.72
N ARG A 30 1.62 -7.48 -13.78
CA ARG A 30 2.34 -8.76 -13.70
C ARG A 30 3.44 -8.68 -12.65
N GLY A 31 3.55 -9.70 -11.78
CA GLY A 31 4.51 -9.75 -10.67
C GLY A 31 4.04 -9.11 -9.36
N GLN A 32 2.87 -8.45 -9.35
CA GLN A 32 2.19 -7.98 -8.12
C GLN A 32 0.94 -8.81 -7.78
N ASP A 33 0.77 -9.92 -8.49
CA ASP A 33 -0.25 -10.92 -8.19
C ASP A 33 0.38 -12.01 -7.33
N PRO A 34 0.06 -12.08 -6.02
CA PRO A 34 0.57 -13.12 -5.13
C PRO A 34 0.14 -14.54 -5.54
N SER A 35 -0.91 -14.66 -6.36
CA SER A 35 -1.44 -15.95 -6.80
C SER A 35 -0.71 -16.54 -8.01
N GLY A 36 0.14 -15.78 -8.71
CA GLY A 36 0.93 -16.25 -9.86
C GLY A 36 0.10 -16.67 -11.09
N LEU A 37 -1.22 -16.70 -10.96
CA LEU A 37 -2.20 -17.05 -11.99
C LEU A 37 -2.52 -15.81 -12.79
N GLY A 38 -1.53 -15.25 -13.51
CA GLY A 38 -1.60 -13.96 -14.21
C GLY A 38 -3.03 -13.60 -14.64
N ALA A 39 -3.73 -12.86 -13.77
CA ALA A 39 -5.15 -12.62 -13.92
C ALA A 39 -5.31 -11.57 -15.03
N GLY A 40 -5.34 -12.07 -16.26
CA GLY A 40 -5.91 -11.38 -17.40
C GLY A 40 -7.34 -11.09 -17.02
N LEU A 41 -7.58 -9.89 -16.53
CA LEU A 41 -8.92 -9.39 -16.34
C LEU A 41 -9.52 -9.16 -17.71
N GLY A 42 -10.16 -10.20 -18.24
CA GLY A 42 -11.27 -9.98 -19.14
C GLY A 42 -12.40 -9.30 -18.37
N ALA A 43 -13.44 -8.86 -19.09
CA ALA A 43 -14.67 -8.32 -18.52
C ALA A 43 -15.37 -9.24 -17.49
N HIS A 44 -14.85 -10.45 -17.25
CA HIS A 44 -15.30 -11.47 -16.28
C HIS A 44 -14.17 -12.09 -15.44
N GLY A 45 -13.06 -11.38 -15.18
CA GLY A 45 -11.93 -11.89 -14.36
C GLY A 45 -12.12 -11.67 -12.86
N ASN A 46 -12.42 -12.74 -12.12
CA ASN A 46 -12.83 -12.73 -10.71
C ASN A 46 -11.64 -12.55 -9.74
N LEU A 47 -11.43 -11.33 -9.24
CA LEU A 47 -11.03 -11.15 -7.84
C LEU A 47 -12.28 -11.50 -7.03
N ASP A 48 -12.27 -12.60 -6.27
CA ASP A 48 -13.44 -12.98 -5.46
C ASP A 48 -13.96 -11.77 -4.67
N GLY A 49 -15.17 -11.30 -5.00
CA GLY A 49 -15.79 -10.13 -4.38
C GLY A 49 -15.45 -8.76 -4.98
N ALA A 50 -14.89 -8.71 -6.19
CA ALA A 50 -14.72 -7.47 -6.95
C ALA A 50 -15.97 -7.10 -7.78
N VAL A 51 -16.41 -5.85 -7.65
CA VAL A 51 -17.55 -5.29 -8.38
C VAL A 51 -17.07 -4.13 -9.25
N LEU A 52 -17.32 -4.23 -10.56
CA LEU A 52 -17.03 -3.19 -11.54
C LEU A 52 -18.26 -2.32 -11.77
N SER A 53 -18.08 -1.01 -11.85
CA SER A 53 -19.14 -0.10 -12.31
C SER A 53 -18.56 1.06 -13.12
N PHE A 54 -19.40 1.66 -13.97
CA PHE A 54 -19.01 2.77 -14.83
C PHE A 54 -20.09 3.83 -14.84
N LYS A 55 -19.74 5.08 -14.50
CA LYS A 55 -20.68 6.20 -14.46
C LYS A 55 -19.96 7.52 -14.70
N ASN A 56 -20.54 8.40 -15.51
CA ASN A 56 -20.01 9.75 -15.78
C ASN A 56 -18.55 9.74 -16.26
N ASN A 57 -18.20 8.82 -17.16
CA ASN A 57 -16.83 8.58 -17.63
C ASN A 57 -15.83 8.20 -16.52
N ILE A 58 -16.31 7.71 -15.37
CA ILE A 58 -15.48 7.17 -14.30
C ILE A 58 -15.72 5.67 -14.22
N ALA A 59 -14.63 4.92 -14.30
CA ALA A 59 -14.62 3.49 -14.00
C ALA A 59 -14.29 3.27 -12.53
N TYR A 60 -15.02 2.37 -11.87
CA TYR A 60 -14.84 2.03 -10.47
C TYR A 60 -14.58 0.53 -10.32
N LEU A 61 -13.65 0.18 -9.44
CA LEU A 61 -13.35 -1.17 -8.99
C LEU A 61 -13.54 -1.23 -7.47
N THR A 62 -14.58 -1.90 -7.01
CA THR A 62 -14.86 -2.09 -5.58
C THR A 62 -14.44 -3.49 -5.15
N LEU A 63 -13.61 -3.58 -4.13
CA LEU A 63 -13.09 -4.84 -3.57
C LEU A 63 -13.67 -5.05 -2.18
N SER A 64 -14.20 -6.23 -1.91
CA SER A 64 -14.72 -6.62 -0.58
C SER A 64 -13.75 -7.56 0.13
N GLY A 65 -13.67 -7.48 1.46
CA GLY A 65 -12.86 -8.43 2.24
C GLY A 65 -11.34 -8.28 2.02
N VAL A 66 -10.90 -7.06 1.72
CA VAL A 66 -9.49 -6.75 1.44
C VAL A 66 -8.57 -7.05 2.62
N GLU A 67 -7.43 -7.65 2.32
CA GLU A 67 -6.36 -7.98 3.26
C GLU A 67 -5.07 -7.22 2.93
N LYS A 68 -4.10 -7.21 3.85
CA LYS A 68 -2.79 -6.55 3.64
C LYS A 68 -2.09 -6.99 2.34
N LYS A 69 -2.28 -8.25 1.92
CA LYS A 69 -1.73 -8.82 0.68
C LYS A 69 -2.34 -8.25 -0.61
N ASP A 70 -3.49 -7.56 -0.50
CA ASP A 70 -4.16 -6.93 -1.63
C ASP A 70 -3.64 -5.53 -1.93
N MET A 71 -2.89 -4.94 -0.99
CA MET A 71 -2.20 -3.66 -1.18
C MET A 71 -1.29 -3.72 -2.41
N GLY A 72 -1.37 -2.71 -3.28
CA GLY A 72 -0.58 -2.68 -4.49
C GLY A 72 -1.18 -1.79 -5.57
N ALA A 73 -0.48 -1.71 -6.71
CA ALA A 73 -1.00 -1.00 -7.86
C ALA A 73 -2.05 -1.85 -8.60
N PHE A 74 -3.11 -1.20 -9.04
CA PHE A 74 -4.03 -1.72 -10.04
C PHE A 74 -3.88 -0.86 -11.30
N GLU A 75 -4.17 -1.42 -12.46
CA GLU A 75 -4.14 -0.72 -13.74
C GLU A 75 -5.55 -0.62 -14.29
N CYS A 76 -6.02 0.59 -14.58
CA CYS A 76 -7.20 0.81 -15.40
C CYS A 76 -6.73 1.16 -16.82
N SER A 77 -7.19 0.40 -17.81
CA SER A 77 -6.86 0.52 -19.22
C SER A 77 -8.11 0.85 -20.00
N VAL A 78 -8.06 1.86 -20.88
CA VAL A 78 -9.19 2.22 -21.74
C VAL A 78 -8.79 2.21 -23.21
N PHE A 79 -9.65 1.65 -24.05
CA PHE A 79 -9.52 1.70 -25.51
C PHE A 79 -10.89 1.60 -26.17
N ASN A 80 -11.30 2.65 -26.88
CA ASN A 80 -12.59 2.74 -27.56
C ASN A 80 -12.50 2.44 -29.07
N GLY A 81 -11.42 1.79 -29.52
CA GLY A 81 -11.17 1.51 -30.94
C GLY A 81 -10.53 2.67 -31.71
N LEU A 82 -10.41 3.86 -31.10
CA LEU A 82 -9.83 5.05 -31.74
C LEU A 82 -8.50 5.42 -31.08
N GLY A 83 -7.49 5.65 -31.92
CA GLY A 83 -6.16 6.06 -31.46
C GLY A 83 -5.48 4.98 -30.62
N ASN A 84 -4.83 5.40 -29.54
CA ASN A 84 -4.02 4.53 -28.69
C ASN A 84 -4.73 4.20 -27.38
N ARG A 85 -4.52 2.96 -26.91
CA ARG A 85 -4.90 2.54 -25.56
C ARG A 85 -4.15 3.34 -24.50
N THR A 86 -4.88 3.90 -23.54
CA THR A 86 -4.32 4.63 -22.40
C THR A 86 -4.51 3.86 -21.10
N ARG A 87 -3.66 4.15 -20.10
CA ARG A 87 -3.61 3.42 -18.83
C ARG A 87 -3.37 4.37 -17.66
N ALA A 88 -3.99 4.10 -16.53
CA ALA A 88 -3.73 4.72 -15.24
C ALA A 88 -3.48 3.64 -14.19
N SER A 89 -2.68 3.94 -13.17
CA SER A 89 -2.25 2.95 -12.16
C SER A 89 -2.60 3.37 -10.73
N PRO A 90 -3.89 3.40 -10.34
CA PRO A 90 -4.27 3.71 -8.96
C PRO A 90 -3.70 2.69 -7.96
N PHE A 91 -3.36 3.15 -6.75
CA PHE A 91 -2.75 2.32 -5.73
C PHE A 91 -3.72 2.04 -4.57
N LEU A 92 -3.93 0.76 -4.26
CA LEU A 92 -4.73 0.33 -3.11
C LEU A 92 -3.89 0.37 -1.84
N VAL A 93 -4.31 1.14 -0.84
CA VAL A 93 -3.75 1.11 0.51
C VAL A 93 -4.76 0.48 1.47
N VAL A 94 -4.42 -0.71 1.98
CA VAL A 94 -5.18 -1.36 3.04
C VAL A 94 -4.69 -0.83 4.40
N LYS A 95 -5.57 -0.16 5.14
CA LYS A 95 -5.27 0.33 6.49
C LYS A 95 -5.16 -0.84 7.45
N HIS A 96 -4.14 -0.82 8.30
CA HIS A 96 -3.92 -1.84 9.32
C HIS A 96 -3.10 -1.27 10.47
N GLU A 97 -3.22 -1.91 11.64
CA GLU A 97 -2.48 -1.51 12.83
C GLU A 97 -0.97 -1.69 12.67
N PRO A 98 -0.14 -0.97 13.44
CA PRO A 98 1.30 -1.17 13.44
C PRO A 98 1.68 -2.59 13.86
N GLU A 99 2.43 -3.28 13.00
CA GLU A 99 2.99 -4.60 13.25
C GLU A 99 4.51 -4.48 13.34
N MET A 100 5.08 -4.92 14.46
CA MET A 100 6.53 -4.97 14.66
C MET A 100 7.15 -6.00 13.72
N ILE A 101 8.20 -5.59 13.01
CA ILE A 101 8.96 -6.49 12.14
C ILE A 101 10.21 -6.89 12.91
N GLU A 102 10.12 -8.02 13.59
CA GLU A 102 11.22 -8.58 14.36
C GLU A 102 12.29 -9.15 13.45
N LEU A 103 13.47 -8.52 13.49
CA LEU A 103 14.66 -9.03 12.84
C LEU A 103 15.67 -9.36 13.94
N PRO A 104 15.96 -10.65 14.22
CA PRO A 104 16.79 -11.04 15.35
C PRO A 104 18.14 -10.31 15.41
N HIS A 105 18.75 -10.05 14.26
CA HIS A 105 20.03 -9.33 14.13
C HIS A 105 19.96 -7.83 14.43
N LEU A 106 18.76 -7.23 14.49
CA LEU A 106 18.55 -5.82 14.83
C LEU A 106 18.07 -5.61 16.27
N MET A 107 17.74 -6.68 16.99
CA MET A 107 17.24 -6.62 18.37
C MET A 107 18.33 -6.35 19.40
N LYS A 108 19.61 -6.49 19.01
CA LYS A 108 20.76 -6.26 19.89
C LYS A 108 21.80 -5.45 19.14
N SER A 109 22.49 -4.59 19.89
CA SER A 109 23.61 -3.80 19.39
C SER A 109 24.71 -3.80 20.43
N ALA A 110 25.95 -3.95 19.98
CA ALA A 110 27.14 -3.92 20.83
C ALA A 110 28.16 -2.99 20.18
N SER A 111 28.82 -2.17 21.00
CA SER A 111 29.85 -1.26 20.54
C SER A 111 30.98 -1.20 21.57
N LYS A 112 32.16 -0.77 21.11
CA LYS A 112 33.31 -0.53 21.99
C LYS A 112 33.05 0.70 22.85
N ARG A 113 33.74 0.77 23.99
CA ARG A 113 33.69 1.97 24.85
C ARG A 113 34.09 3.20 24.04
N GLY A 114 33.25 4.24 24.11
CA GLY A 114 33.47 5.52 23.41
C GLY A 114 33.06 5.54 21.95
N GLN A 115 32.53 4.43 21.41
CA GLN A 115 32.01 4.35 20.04
C GLN A 115 30.48 4.36 20.06
N ASP A 116 29.88 4.73 18.93
CA ASP A 116 28.44 4.76 18.78
C ASP A 116 27.87 3.34 18.68
N ALA A 117 26.66 3.15 19.22
CA ALA A 117 25.86 1.94 19.05
C ALA A 117 24.56 2.32 18.35
N ARG A 118 24.06 1.42 17.49
CA ARG A 118 22.84 1.65 16.72
C ARG A 118 21.79 0.60 17.05
N LEU A 119 20.65 1.03 17.59
CA LEU A 119 19.45 0.23 17.73
C LEU A 119 18.51 0.52 16.55
N VAL A 120 17.87 -0.51 16.02
CA VAL A 120 16.96 -0.37 14.88
C VAL A 120 15.59 -0.96 15.25
N CYS A 121 14.56 -0.12 15.18
CA CYS A 121 13.17 -0.51 15.33
C CYS A 121 12.50 -0.45 13.96
N ARG A 122 11.83 -1.54 13.57
CA ARG A 122 11.13 -1.64 12.28
C ARG A 122 9.71 -2.11 12.51
N ALA A 123 8.76 -1.43 11.89
CA ALA A 123 7.34 -1.78 11.92
C ALA A 123 6.71 -1.49 10.55
N SER A 124 5.61 -2.17 10.25
CA SER A 124 4.72 -1.86 9.12
C SER A 124 3.38 -1.37 9.64
N GLY A 125 2.74 -0.44 8.94
CA GLY A 125 1.43 0.10 9.35
C GLY A 125 0.92 1.10 8.33
N ALA A 126 -0.41 1.24 8.26
CA ALA A 126 -1.08 2.23 7.42
C ALA A 126 -2.27 2.83 8.20
N PRO A 127 -2.29 4.14 8.52
CA PRO A 127 -1.38 5.20 8.08
C PRO A 127 0.05 5.08 8.67
N LYS A 128 0.95 6.00 8.27
CA LYS A 128 2.37 5.98 8.66
C LYS A 128 2.56 5.76 10.17
N VAL A 129 3.44 4.83 10.52
CA VAL A 129 3.75 4.46 11.92
C VAL A 129 4.63 5.51 12.59
N ASN A 130 4.24 5.95 13.78
CA ASN A 130 5.04 6.84 14.62
C ASN A 130 5.91 6.04 15.57
N PHE A 131 7.21 6.34 15.61
CA PHE A 131 8.17 5.68 16.49
C PHE A 131 8.49 6.57 17.69
N LYS A 132 8.57 5.95 18.88
CA LYS A 132 9.05 6.59 20.12
C LYS A 132 10.07 5.66 20.76
N TRP A 133 11.12 6.25 21.31
CA TRP A 133 12.16 5.51 22.03
C TRP A 133 12.11 5.86 23.50
N THR A 134 12.19 4.85 24.36
CA THR A 134 12.24 5.00 25.80
C THR A 134 13.42 4.22 26.34
N ARG A 135 14.07 4.74 27.37
CA ARG A 135 15.06 4.01 28.16
C ARG A 135 14.64 4.06 29.61
N ASP A 136 14.55 2.89 30.25
CA ASP A 136 14.19 2.75 31.66
C ASP A 136 12.87 3.49 32.00
N GLY A 137 11.90 3.42 31.07
CA GLY A 137 10.61 4.10 31.19
C GLY A 137 10.59 5.60 30.85
N VAL A 138 11.75 6.21 30.63
CA VAL A 138 11.86 7.65 30.30
C VAL A 138 11.91 7.84 28.78
N LEU A 139 11.06 8.73 28.26
CA LEU A 139 11.06 9.11 26.86
C LEU A 139 12.39 9.73 26.46
N ILE A 140 12.95 9.28 25.34
CA ILE A 140 14.07 9.92 24.67
C ILE A 140 13.47 10.92 23.66
N PRO A 141 13.55 12.24 23.94
CA PRO A 141 13.01 13.24 23.05
C PRO A 141 13.94 13.40 21.83
N GLY A 142 13.46 13.06 20.63
CA GLY A 142 14.13 13.39 19.36
C GLY A 142 15.67 13.28 19.38
N ASN A 143 16.33 14.30 18.83
CA ASN A 143 17.79 14.43 18.90
C ASN A 143 18.18 15.10 20.24
N ASP A 144 18.64 14.30 21.21
CA ASP A 144 19.07 14.77 22.53
C ASP A 144 20.58 14.55 22.69
N THR A 145 21.34 15.54 22.24
CA THR A 145 22.81 15.52 22.28
C THR A 145 23.37 15.59 23.70
N LYS A 146 22.61 16.15 24.66
CA LYS A 146 23.01 16.17 26.09
C LYS A 146 23.01 14.77 26.68
N ARG A 147 22.09 13.90 26.23
CA ARG A 147 21.99 12.50 26.64
C ARG A 147 22.56 11.50 25.63
N LYS A 148 23.30 11.99 24.63
CA LYS A 148 23.99 11.18 23.60
C LYS A 148 23.05 10.37 22.69
N TYR A 149 21.80 10.79 22.53
CA TYR A 149 20.83 10.08 21.68
C TYR A 149 20.56 10.83 20.38
N THR A 150 20.63 10.10 19.28
CA THR A 150 20.22 10.57 17.95
C THR A 150 19.16 9.64 17.41
N ILE A 151 17.94 10.15 17.19
CA ILE A 151 16.83 9.37 16.60
C ILE A 151 16.69 9.73 15.12
N GLN A 152 16.75 8.72 14.27
CA GLN A 152 16.51 8.85 12.82
C GLN A 152 15.30 7.99 12.43
N VAL A 153 14.28 8.62 11.83
CA VAL A 153 13.08 7.94 11.35
C VAL A 153 13.10 7.91 9.83
N ASN A 154 13.35 6.73 9.27
CA ASN A 154 13.27 6.52 7.84
C ASN A 154 11.96 5.82 7.50
N GLN A 155 10.98 6.59 7.04
CA GLN A 155 9.74 6.06 6.51
C GLN A 155 9.81 6.07 4.99
N ARG A 156 9.52 4.92 4.36
CA ARG A 156 9.22 4.93 2.93
C ARG A 156 7.96 5.77 2.74
N LYS A 157 7.99 6.75 1.84
CA LYS A 157 6.77 7.40 1.38
C LYS A 157 5.91 6.29 0.77
N GLY A 158 4.82 5.93 1.42
CA GLY A 158 3.75 5.21 0.74
C GLY A 158 3.31 6.06 -0.45
N HIS A 159 2.90 5.42 -1.54
CA HIS A 159 2.30 6.09 -2.69
C HIS A 159 0.97 6.70 -2.21
N GLN A 160 1.06 7.91 -1.69
CA GLN A 160 -0.02 8.74 -1.18
C GLN A 160 0.28 10.11 -1.75
N ASP A 161 -0.19 10.31 -2.97
CA ASP A 161 -0.70 11.56 -3.54
C ASP A 161 -1.62 11.16 -4.72
#